data_AF-A7TCE4-F1
#
_entry.id   AF-A7TCE4-F1
#
_cell.length_a   1.000
_cell.length_b   1.000
_cell.length_c   1.000
_cell.angle_alpha   90.00
_cell.angle_beta   90.00
_cell.angle_gamma   90.00
#
_symmetry.space_group_name_H-M   'P 1'
#
loop_
_entity.id
_entity.type
_entity.pdbx_description
1 polymer ?
#
loop_
_entity_poly.entity_id
_entity_poly.type
_entity_poly.pdbx_seq_one_letter_code
_entity_poly.pdbx_strand_id
1 'polypeptide(L)' 'LLLLLKEYMTFRKHKYMRLDGSSKISDRRDMVADFQNNKDIFVFLLSTRAGGLGINLTAADTVSVVLQIWIP' A
#
# COMPACT_ATOMS: atom_id res chain seq x y z
N LEU A 1 -13.62 1.92 2.39
CA LEU A 1 -12.61 2.99 2.53
C LEU A 1 -11.50 2.95 1.48
N LEU A 2 -10.80 1.82 1.28
CA LEU A 2 -9.75 1.66 0.25
C LEU A 2 -10.18 2.07 -1.16
N LEU A 3 -11.44 1.78 -1.55
CA LEU A 3 -12.01 2.19 -2.83
C LEU A 3 -12.16 3.71 -2.96
N LEU A 4 -12.59 4.39 -1.90
CA LEU A 4 -12.76 5.85 -1.87
C LEU A 4 -11.40 6.56 -1.88
N LEU A 5 -10.40 6.01 -1.18
CA LEU A 5 -9.02 6.48 -1.27
C LEU A 5 -8.44 6.31 -2.68
N LYS A 6 -8.76 5.20 -3.36
CA LYS A 6 -8.35 4.96 -4.74
C LYS A 6 -8.92 6.01 -5.69
N GLU A 7 -10.22 6.29 -5.59
CA GLU A 7 -10.88 7.34 -6.39
C GLU A 7 -10.30 8.71 -6.09
N TYR A 8 -10.09 9.05 -4.82
CA TYR A 8 -9.47 10.31 -4.41
C TYR A 8 -8.04 10.48 -4.97
N MET A 9 -7.21 9.45 -4.90
CA MET A 9 -5.85 9.48 -5.47
C MET A 9 -5.86 9.67 -6.98
N THR A 10 -6.80 9.01 -7.66
CA THR A 10 -6.99 9.13 -9.11
C THR A 10 -7.43 10.56 -9.47
N PHE A 11 -8.38 11.12 -8.71
CA PHE A 11 -8.84 12.50 -8.86
C PHE A 11 -7.71 13.51 -8.65
N ARG A 12 -6.84 13.28 -7.65
CA ARG A 12 -5.67 14.13 -7.36
C ARG A 12 -4.45 13.87 -8.25
N LYS A 13 -4.52 12.88 -9.16
CA LYS A 13 -3.43 12.45 -10.05
C LYS A 13 -2.14 12.03 -9.30
N HIS A 14 -2.26 11.50 -8.10
CA HIS A 14 -1.12 10.92 -7.38
C HIS A 14 -0.94 9.47 -7.79
N LYS A 15 0.29 9.06 -8.12
CA LYS A 15 0.60 7.65 -8.37
C LYS A 15 0.54 6.89 -7.04
N TYR A 16 -0.12 5.76 -7.06
CA TYR A 16 -0.23 4.85 -5.93
C TYR A 16 0.01 3.41 -6.37
N MET A 17 0.47 2.59 -5.44
CA MET A 17 0.55 1.14 -5.61
C MET A 17 -0.40 0.46 -4.63
N ARG A 18 -0.92 -0.72 -5.00
CA ARG A 18 -1.80 -1.52 -4.14
C ARG A 18 -1.33 -2.96 -4.10
N LEU A 19 -1.14 -3.49 -2.90
CA LEU A 19 -0.75 -4.88 -2.68
C LEU A 19 -1.82 -5.60 -1.87
N ASP A 20 -2.45 -6.56 -2.54
CA ASP A 20 -3.46 -7.44 -1.96
C ASP A 20 -2.85 -8.79 -1.57
N GLY A 21 -3.46 -9.47 -0.59
CA GLY A 21 -2.98 -10.76 -0.08
C GLY A 21 -3.01 -11.91 -1.10
N SER A 22 -3.65 -11.71 -2.26
CA SER A 22 -3.72 -12.68 -3.36
C SER A 22 -2.54 -12.59 -4.35
N SER A 23 -1.71 -11.55 -4.28
CA SER A 23 -0.55 -11.39 -5.18
C SER A 23 0.56 -12.39 -4.84
N LYS A 24 1.31 -12.88 -5.84
CA LYS A 24 2.44 -13.80 -5.63
C LYS A 24 3.58 -13.12 -4.88
N ILE A 25 4.38 -13.90 -4.15
CA ILE A 25 5.51 -13.39 -3.36
C ILE A 25 6.55 -12.65 -4.23
N SER A 26 6.80 -13.13 -5.45
CA SER A 26 7.66 -12.46 -6.43
C SER A 26 7.20 -11.03 -6.70
N ASP A 27 5.92 -10.90 -7.09
CA ASP A 27 5.32 -9.64 -7.49
C ASP A 27 5.33 -8.63 -6.34
N ARG A 28 5.20 -9.12 -5.10
CA ARG A 28 5.30 -8.27 -3.90
C ARG A 28 6.68 -7.66 -3.74
N ARG A 29 7.75 -8.44 -3.96
CA ARG A 29 9.13 -7.94 -3.83
C ARG A 29 9.43 -6.88 -4.87
N ASP A 30 8.98 -7.10 -6.10
CA ASP A 30 9.17 -6.16 -7.21
C ASP A 30 8.42 -4.85 -6.94
N MET A 31 7.15 -4.93 -6.50
CA MET A 31 6.37 -3.75 -6.13
C MET A 31 6.97 -2.96 -4.95
N VAL A 32 7.58 -3.66 -3.99
CA VAL A 32 8.25 -3.02 -2.85
C VAL A 32 9.54 -2.36 -3.31
N ALA A 33 10.32 -3.02 -4.15
CA ALA A 33 11.53 -2.45 -4.74
C ALA A 33 11.19 -1.19 -5.56
N ASP A 34 10.11 -1.24 -6.35
CA ASP A 34 9.61 -0.09 -7.09
C ASP A 34 9.21 1.05 -6.16
N PHE A 35 8.46 0.77 -5.09
CA PHE A 35 8.09 1.79 -4.10
C PHE A 35 9.31 2.42 -3.41
N GLN A 36 10.34 1.63 -3.11
CA GLN A 36 11.55 2.13 -2.47
C GLN A 36 12.45 2.95 -3.40
N ASN A 37 12.45 2.65 -4.70
CA ASN A 37 13.31 3.34 -5.68
C ASN A 37 12.59 4.47 -6.44
N ASN A 38 11.25 4.48 -6.44
CA ASN A 38 10.46 5.43 -7.22
C ASN A 38 9.73 6.44 -6.34
N LYS A 39 10.31 7.64 -6.24
CA LYS A 39 9.75 8.77 -5.49
C LYS A 39 8.47 9.35 -6.09
N ASP A 40 8.10 8.99 -7.32
CA ASP A 40 6.82 9.42 -7.90
C ASP A 40 5.63 8.71 -7.24
N ILE A 41 5.86 7.56 -6.58
CA ILE A 41 4.82 6.76 -5.95
C ILE A 41 4.56 7.31 -4.55
N PHE A 42 3.47 8.06 -4.42
CA PHE A 42 3.16 8.78 -3.19
C PHE A 42 2.58 7.89 -2.10
N VAL A 43 1.77 6.88 -2.48
CA VAL A 43 1.09 6.01 -1.51
C VAL A 43 1.18 4.54 -1.89
N PHE A 44 1.49 3.71 -0.90
CA PHE A 44 1.43 2.26 -0.97
C PHE A 44 0.26 1.72 -0.13
N LEU A 45 -0.75 1.18 -0.78
CA LEU A 45 -1.97 0.65 -0.16
C LEU A 45 -1.80 -0.83 0.16
N LEU A 46 -1.82 -1.18 1.44
CA LEU A 46 -1.76 -2.55 1.93
C LEU A 46 -3.13 -3.00 2.45
N SER A 47 -3.54 -4.21 2.10
CA SER A 47 -4.62 -4.89 2.83
C SER A 47 -4.08 -5.47 4.14
N THR A 48 -4.86 -5.49 5.22
CA THR A 48 -4.48 -6.09 6.51
C THR A 48 -4.10 -7.57 6.39
N ARG A 49 -4.72 -8.29 5.46
CA ARG A 49 -4.35 -9.67 5.11
C ARG A 49 -2.97 -9.76 4.44
N ALA A 50 -2.52 -8.70 3.76
CA ALA A 50 -1.20 -8.61 3.15
C ALA A 50 -0.09 -8.14 4.12
N GLY A 51 -0.43 -7.40 5.17
CA GLY A 51 0.54 -6.84 6.12
C GLY A 51 1.29 -7.89 6.96
N GLY A 52 0.70 -9.06 7.20
CA GLY A 52 1.31 -10.15 7.96
C GLY A 52 2.33 -11.01 7.18
N LEU A 53 2.70 -10.63 5.96
CA LEU A 53 3.46 -11.49 5.04
C LEU A 53 4.98 -11.23 5.01
N GLY A 54 5.52 -10.48 5.96
CA GLY A 54 6.98 -10.34 6.14
C GLY A 54 7.64 -9.43 5.09
N ILE A 55 6.99 -8.33 4.74
CA ILE A 55 7.51 -7.34 3.79
C ILE A 55 8.10 -6.16 4.58
N ASN A 56 9.35 -5.79 4.32
CA ASN A 56 9.99 -4.63 4.95
C ASN A 56 9.92 -3.42 4.01
N LEU A 57 9.25 -2.36 4.46
CA LEU A 57 9.10 -1.09 3.74
C LEU A 57 10.00 -0.04 4.39
N THR A 58 11.27 0.00 3.98
CA THR A 58 12.27 0.90 4.57
C THR A 58 12.12 2.35 4.11
N ALA A 59 11.54 2.57 2.91
CA ALA A 59 11.32 3.91 2.35
C ALA A 59 10.02 4.60 2.82
N ALA A 60 9.22 3.94 3.66
CA ALA A 60 7.98 4.52 4.15
C ALA A 60 8.27 5.43 5.35
N ASP A 61 8.11 6.75 5.17
CA ASP A 61 8.29 7.74 6.24
C ASP A 61 7.10 7.82 7.21
N THR A 62 5.90 7.43 6.75
CA THR A 62 4.67 7.50 7.56
C THR A 62 3.78 6.30 7.27
N VAL A 63 3.38 5.59 8.34
CA VAL A 63 2.47 4.45 8.27
C VAL A 63 1.13 4.84 8.90
N SER A 64 0.08 4.92 8.08
CA SER A 64 -1.29 5.11 8.57
C SER A 64 -2.05 3.78 8.52
N VAL A 65 -2.25 3.16 9.68
CA VAL A 65 -3.02 1.92 9.79
C VAL A 65 -4.50 2.28 9.88
N VAL A 66 -5.25 2.02 8.81
CA VAL A 66 -6.70 2.19 8.81
C VAL A 66 -7.36 0.86 9.15
N LEU A 67 -7.58 0.62 10.45
CA LEU A 67 -8.44 -0.46 10.90
C LEU A 67 -9.89 -0.03 10.69
N GLN A 68 -10.62 -0.69 9.79
CA GLN A 68 -12.07 -0.59 9.81
C GLN A 68 -12.60 -1.52 10.91
N ILE A 69 -12.22 -1.22 12.15
CA ILE A 69 -12.75 -1.84 13.35
C ILE A 69 -12.75 -0.74 14.42
N TRP A 70 -13.85 -0.02 14.51
CA TRP A 70 -14.27 0.54 15.79
C TRP A 70 -14.82 -0.66 16.57
N ILE A 71 -14.02 -1.23 17.49
CA ILE A 71 -14.60 -2.01 18.60
C ILE A 71 -14.70 -1.01 19.76
N PRO A 72 -15.87 -0.86 20.40
CA PRO A 72 -16.07 0.05 21.53
C PRO A 72 -15.07 -0.13 22.66
#